data_AF-A0A2E1M772-F1
#
_entry.id   AF-A0A2E1M772-F1
#
_cell.length_a   1.000
_cell.length_b   1.000
_cell.length_c   1.000
_cell.angle_alpha   90.00
_cell.angle_beta   90.00
_cell.angle_gamma   90.00
#
_symmetry.space_group_name_H-M   'P 1'
#
loop_
_entity.id
_entity.type
_entity.pdbx_description
1 polymer ?
#
loop_
_entity_poly.entity_id
_entity_poly.type
_entity_poly.pdbx_seq_one_letter_code
_entity_poly.pdbx_strand_id
1 'polypeptide(L)'
;MYALLLAFRYLRTRLIPLVAIGAVALCVALVVVVVSIMSGFLHQMEQAGKTMIGDVVVTNGLRGLPDPEGFVAYLEENESIAAATPVVDTFATIRMPYDEVRGVQVWGIDPESFDEVTGFAQTLHWTPEGVGTDWSESDFRRDLPPELLERLANEGRAMARVEGDGTIRPGICLGLEISIANKRNKEGTYEPMNRWFMPNQEPIVLTTIPPDTISTTPEPVSIAFAPVNEFSSGLVLIDKERVFVPLAEARRMTNMTAAEEVDEEGVPTGNIFPARASKILVRGNGQTEQEVRDEVDAAYRDWAKQQGHPIRPLILRVQTWRENQASFLQPVENERELMRTLFSLVYLVCAGLVLAIFHAIVTEKTRDIGVLRALGATRPGIAMIFVQYGFVIGVLGAILGVLLGWGVVHNISLINQAIGDPPMAAVFVLGVVGVLGVWRFASGFRSGFLAPRVLGAALMVVGFGVGAAIWYVKANGLSRVIWDPAVYYFAEPPNRMDWWTALTTAIGAVIFSVVGAVFPAARAADVDPVEALRHD
;
A
#
# COMPACT_ATOMS: atom_id res chain seq x y z
N MET A 1 4.18 31.69 34.49
CA MET A 1 5.11 30.65 35.02
C MET A 1 4.51 29.80 36.14
N TYR A 2 3.89 30.37 37.19
CA TYR A 2 3.36 29.59 38.32
C TYR A 2 2.21 28.61 37.97
N ALA A 3 1.29 28.98 37.07
CA ALA A 3 0.16 28.12 36.69
C ALA A 3 0.59 26.79 36.04
N LEU A 4 1.67 26.83 35.24
CA LEU A 4 2.21 25.65 34.53
C LEU A 4 2.92 24.68 35.50
N LEU A 5 3.62 25.22 36.51
CA LEU A 5 4.21 24.44 37.60
C LEU A 5 3.14 23.76 38.49
N LEU A 6 2.05 24.47 38.79
CA LEU A 6 0.91 23.91 39.52
C LEU A 6 0.23 22.79 38.71
N ALA A 7 -0.02 23.00 37.41
CA ALA A 7 -0.59 21.98 36.54
C ALA A 7 0.23 20.69 36.54
N PHE A 8 1.55 20.78 36.34
CA PHE A 8 2.45 19.61 36.35
C PHE A 8 2.48 18.86 37.69
N ARG A 9 2.51 19.60 38.82
CA ARG A 9 2.59 18.98 40.15
C ARG A 9 1.31 18.22 40.50
N TYR A 10 0.16 18.74 40.10
CA TYR A 10 -1.12 18.08 40.30
C TYR A 10 -1.33 16.89 39.35
N LEU A 11 -0.79 16.95 38.13
CA LEU A 11 -0.88 15.86 37.15
C LEU A 11 -0.25 14.55 37.67
N ARG A 12 0.74 14.67 38.57
CA ARG A 12 1.49 13.53 39.14
C ARG A 12 0.90 12.94 40.42
N THR A 13 0.01 13.65 41.11
CA THR A 13 -0.48 13.25 42.45
C THR A 13 -1.83 12.54 42.42
N ARG A 14 -2.55 12.54 41.29
CA ARG A 14 -3.87 11.91 41.13
C ARG A 14 -3.94 11.09 39.85
N LEU A 15 -4.73 10.01 39.89
CA LEU A 15 -4.87 9.05 38.79
C LEU A 15 -5.72 9.58 37.63
N ILE A 16 -6.69 10.47 37.90
CA ILE A 16 -7.67 10.92 36.89
C ILE A 16 -7.01 11.66 35.71
N PRO A 17 -6.05 12.59 35.91
CA PRO A 17 -5.32 13.20 34.80
C PRO A 17 -4.52 12.20 33.94
N LEU A 18 -3.96 11.13 34.55
CA LEU A 18 -3.25 10.09 33.82
C LEU A 18 -4.21 9.24 32.98
N VAL A 19 -5.40 8.93 33.51
CA VAL A 19 -6.47 8.25 32.76
C VAL A 19 -6.93 9.13 31.59
N ALA A 20 -7.02 10.44 31.78
CA ALA A 20 -7.35 11.39 30.73
C ALA A 20 -6.33 11.37 29.59
N ILE A 21 -5.04 11.44 29.93
CA ILE A 21 -3.95 11.37 28.95
C ILE A 21 -3.98 10.02 28.21
N GLY A 22 -4.18 8.91 28.93
CA GLY A 22 -4.28 7.58 28.33
C GLY A 22 -5.46 7.44 27.37
N ALA A 23 -6.63 7.99 27.72
CA ALA A 23 -7.81 7.97 26.85
C ALA A 23 -7.58 8.78 25.56
N VAL A 24 -7.03 9.99 25.67
CA VAL A 24 -6.68 10.82 24.50
C VAL A 24 -5.60 10.12 23.65
N ALA A 25 -4.58 9.56 24.28
CA ALA A 25 -3.51 8.85 23.60
C ALA A 25 -4.03 7.62 22.83
N LEU A 26 -4.93 6.84 23.42
CA LEU A 26 -5.53 5.68 22.74
C LEU A 26 -6.42 6.10 21.56
N CYS A 27 -7.23 7.16 21.72
CA CYS A 27 -8.03 7.73 20.63
C CYS A 27 -7.12 8.17 19.46
N VAL A 28 -6.07 8.93 19.74
CA VAL A 28 -5.12 9.41 18.73
C VAL A 28 -4.38 8.24 18.08
N ALA A 29 -3.88 7.29 18.86
CA ALA A 29 -3.18 6.12 18.34
C ALA A 29 -4.06 5.31 17.40
N LEU A 30 -5.32 5.06 17.78
CA LEU A 30 -6.28 4.34 16.95
C LEU A 30 -6.47 5.03 15.59
N VAL A 31 -6.80 6.32 15.60
CA VAL A 31 -7.03 7.07 14.34
C VAL A 31 -5.78 7.10 13.48
N VAL A 32 -4.61 7.35 14.07
CA VAL A 32 -3.33 7.37 13.37
C VAL A 32 -3.01 6.03 12.72
N VAL A 33 -3.19 4.91 13.43
CA VAL A 33 -2.91 3.57 12.92
C VAL A 33 -3.82 3.25 11.73
N VAL A 34 -5.14 3.42 11.87
CA VAL A 34 -6.06 3.04 10.80
C VAL A 34 -5.85 3.91 9.56
N VAL A 35 -5.67 5.23 9.72
CA VAL A 35 -5.40 6.09 8.56
C VAL A 35 -4.06 5.77 7.92
N SER A 36 -3.01 5.50 8.71
CA SER A 36 -1.69 5.18 8.15
C SER A 36 -1.70 3.90 7.32
N ILE A 37 -2.42 2.87 7.76
CA ILE A 37 -2.56 1.61 7.00
C ILE A 37 -3.25 1.88 5.65
N MET A 38 -4.33 2.66 5.65
CA MET A 38 -5.09 2.98 4.43
C MET A 38 -4.35 3.90 3.47
N SER A 39 -3.77 5.00 3.98
CA SER A 39 -2.94 5.90 3.17
C SER A 39 -1.72 5.18 2.61
N GLY A 40 -1.10 4.29 3.40
CA GLY A 40 0.04 3.49 2.97
C GLY A 40 -0.33 2.51 1.85
N PHE A 41 -1.46 1.82 1.97
CA PHE A 41 -2.00 0.93 0.93
C PHE A 41 -2.20 1.68 -0.39
N LEU A 42 -2.91 2.81 -0.34
CA LEU A 42 -3.20 3.60 -1.53
C LEU A 42 -1.91 4.12 -2.16
N HIS A 43 -1.00 4.67 -1.36
CA HIS A 43 0.27 5.18 -1.85
C HIS A 43 1.11 4.10 -2.55
N GLN A 44 1.14 2.89 -2.00
CA GLN A 44 1.81 1.76 -2.65
C GLN A 44 1.11 1.37 -3.97
N MET A 45 -0.22 1.36 -4.03
CA MET A 45 -0.95 1.09 -5.28
C MET A 45 -0.65 2.16 -6.33
N GLU A 46 -0.69 3.43 -5.94
CA GLU A 46 -0.43 4.54 -6.86
C GLU A 46 1.01 4.53 -7.36
N GLN A 47 1.98 4.31 -6.47
CA GLN A 47 3.40 4.27 -6.83
C GLN A 47 3.70 3.10 -7.77
N ALA A 48 3.15 1.92 -7.50
CA ALA A 48 3.33 0.75 -8.35
C ALA A 48 2.64 0.93 -9.71
N GLY A 49 1.44 1.53 -9.74
CA GLY A 49 0.73 1.86 -10.98
C GLY A 49 1.54 2.79 -11.89
N LYS A 50 2.05 3.90 -11.34
CA LYS A 50 2.90 4.86 -12.06
C LYS A 50 4.17 4.23 -12.61
N THR A 51 4.83 3.41 -11.79
CA THR A 51 6.10 2.78 -12.17
C THR A 51 5.89 1.80 -13.32
N MET A 52 4.79 1.04 -13.33
CA MET A 52 4.57 -0.04 -14.31
C MET A 52 3.96 0.40 -15.65
N ILE A 53 3.33 1.57 -15.71
CA ILE A 53 2.53 2.00 -16.87
C ILE A 53 2.97 3.37 -17.42
N GLY A 54 3.66 4.18 -16.61
CA GLY A 54 3.92 5.58 -16.93
C GLY A 54 2.78 6.50 -16.47
N ASP A 55 2.76 7.75 -16.95
CA ASP A 55 1.78 8.76 -16.55
C ASP A 55 0.51 8.71 -17.40
N VAL A 56 0.66 8.43 -18.70
CA VAL A 56 -0.42 8.45 -19.69
C VAL A 56 -0.37 7.21 -20.57
N VAL A 57 -1.56 6.68 -20.89
CA VAL A 57 -1.74 5.55 -21.79
C VAL A 57 -2.58 5.98 -22.98
N VAL A 58 -2.04 5.76 -24.17
CA VAL A 58 -2.75 5.94 -25.43
C VAL A 58 -3.19 4.56 -25.92
N THR A 59 -4.49 4.36 -26.12
CA THR A 59 -5.05 3.09 -26.62
C THR A 59 -5.92 3.32 -27.84
N ASN A 60 -5.95 2.33 -28.76
CA ASN A 60 -6.76 2.40 -29.98
C ASN A 60 -7.50 1.08 -30.26
N GLY A 61 -8.48 0.75 -29.41
CA GLY A 61 -9.34 -0.42 -29.56
C GLY A 61 -8.58 -1.74 -29.76
N LEU A 62 -9.25 -2.74 -30.32
CA LEU A 62 -8.65 -4.07 -30.59
C LEU A 62 -7.75 -4.10 -31.83
N ARG A 63 -7.83 -3.08 -32.70
CA ARG A 63 -7.02 -3.01 -33.93
C ARG A 63 -5.62 -2.48 -33.69
N GLY A 64 -5.36 -1.84 -32.55
CA GLY A 64 -4.09 -1.19 -32.26
C GLY A 64 -3.90 0.13 -33.01
N LEU A 65 -2.92 0.92 -32.56
CA LEU A 65 -2.51 2.17 -33.19
C LEU A 65 -1.65 1.88 -34.43
N PRO A 66 -1.94 2.49 -35.60
CA PRO A 66 -1.06 2.41 -36.76
C PRO A 66 0.20 3.25 -36.53
N ASP A 67 1.34 2.77 -37.06
CA ASP A 67 2.64 3.45 -37.00
C ASP A 67 3.01 4.02 -35.61
N PRO A 68 3.08 3.15 -34.58
CA PRO A 68 3.35 3.62 -33.23
C PRO A 68 4.78 4.13 -33.08
N GLU A 69 5.75 3.65 -33.86
CA GLU A 69 7.13 4.17 -33.88
C GLU A 69 7.18 5.63 -34.35
N GLY A 70 6.50 5.96 -35.45
CA GLY A 70 6.44 7.33 -35.96
C GLY A 70 5.78 8.29 -34.97
N PHE A 71 4.79 7.82 -34.21
CA PHE A 71 4.17 8.64 -33.17
C PHE A 71 5.03 8.78 -31.91
N VAL A 72 5.74 7.73 -31.50
CA VAL A 72 6.70 7.80 -30.37
C VAL A 72 7.80 8.82 -30.67
N ALA A 73 8.40 8.77 -31.86
CA ALA A 73 9.42 9.73 -32.26
C ALA A 73 8.89 11.18 -32.25
N TYR A 74 7.64 11.39 -32.66
CA TYR A 74 7.00 12.71 -32.60
C TYR A 74 6.74 13.20 -31.16
N LEU A 75 6.42 12.29 -30.24
CA LEU A 75 6.24 12.63 -28.83
C LEU A 75 7.57 13.00 -28.16
N GLU A 76 8.66 12.30 -28.50
CA GLU A 76 10.00 12.54 -27.92
C GLU A 76 10.63 13.86 -28.39
N GLU A 77 10.15 14.45 -29.49
CA GLU A 77 10.55 15.81 -29.90
C GLU A 77 10.03 16.89 -28.93
N ASN A 78 9.04 16.56 -28.10
CA ASN A 78 8.44 17.50 -27.16
C ASN A 78 9.18 17.50 -25.81
N GLU A 79 9.68 18.67 -25.37
CA GLU A 79 10.41 18.84 -24.11
C GLU A 79 9.61 18.41 -22.85
N SER A 80 8.29 18.43 -22.95
CA SER A 80 7.37 17.99 -21.91
C SER A 80 7.36 16.47 -21.68
N ILE A 81 7.76 15.69 -22.69
CA ILE A 81 7.69 14.23 -22.65
C ILE A 81 9.09 13.69 -22.40
N ALA A 82 9.24 12.86 -21.37
CA ALA A 82 10.54 12.29 -21.02
C ALA A 82 10.87 11.06 -21.87
N ALA A 83 9.89 10.19 -22.11
CA ALA A 83 10.02 8.99 -22.93
C ALA A 83 8.65 8.44 -23.33
N ALA A 84 8.59 7.70 -24.44
CA ALA A 84 7.40 6.96 -24.84
C ALA A 84 7.77 5.57 -25.41
N THR A 85 6.88 4.58 -25.27
CA THR A 85 7.16 3.21 -25.74
C THR A 85 5.90 2.52 -26.28
N PRO A 86 6.00 1.79 -27.41
CA PRO A 86 4.90 1.00 -27.92
C PRO A 86 4.80 -0.37 -27.24
N VAL A 87 3.58 -0.77 -26.88
CA VAL A 87 3.30 -2.06 -26.21
C VAL A 87 2.17 -2.80 -26.92
N VAL A 88 2.41 -4.08 -27.19
CA VAL A 88 1.35 -5.02 -27.60
C VAL A 88 0.83 -5.75 -26.38
N ASP A 89 -0.45 -5.58 -26.09
CA ASP A 89 -1.14 -6.23 -24.97
C ASP A 89 -2.11 -7.26 -25.52
N THR A 90 -1.91 -8.52 -25.10
CA THR A 90 -2.72 -9.67 -25.50
C THR A 90 -2.84 -10.67 -24.35
N PHE A 91 -3.77 -11.60 -24.47
CA PHE A 91 -3.91 -12.73 -23.56
C PHE A 91 -3.45 -14.01 -24.27
N ALA A 92 -2.72 -14.86 -23.55
CA ALA A 92 -2.21 -16.12 -24.08
C ALA A 92 -2.33 -17.21 -23.01
N THR A 93 -2.28 -18.47 -23.44
CA THR A 93 -1.98 -19.59 -22.54
C THR A 93 -0.48 -19.83 -22.54
N ILE A 94 0.07 -20.02 -21.35
CA ILE A 94 1.46 -20.40 -21.14
C ILE A 94 1.50 -21.89 -20.78
N ARG A 95 2.33 -22.66 -21.49
CA ARG A 95 2.64 -24.05 -21.14
C ARG A 95 4.04 -24.11 -20.52
N MET A 96 4.08 -24.48 -19.25
CA MET A 96 5.31 -24.58 -18.46
C MET A 96 6.04 -25.91 -18.70
N PRO A 97 7.35 -26.01 -18.37
CA PRO A 97 8.13 -27.24 -18.55
C PRO A 97 7.59 -28.46 -17.78
N TYR A 98 6.83 -28.22 -16.71
CA TYR A 98 6.19 -29.23 -15.87
C TYR A 98 4.74 -29.53 -16.30
N ASP A 99 4.41 -29.28 -17.57
CA ASP A 99 3.12 -29.58 -18.22
C ASP A 99 1.89 -28.91 -17.59
N GLU A 100 2.11 -27.82 -16.85
CA GLU A 100 1.03 -26.96 -16.36
C GLU A 100 0.68 -25.90 -17.41
N VAL A 101 -0.62 -25.71 -17.64
CA VAL A 101 -1.14 -24.68 -18.55
C VAL A 101 -1.89 -23.63 -17.75
N ARG A 102 -1.55 -22.36 -17.95
CA ARG A 102 -2.23 -21.21 -17.30
C ARG A 102 -2.56 -20.13 -18.32
N GLY A 103 -3.57 -19.31 -18.02
CA GLY A 103 -3.83 -18.08 -18.76
C GLY A 103 -2.95 -16.95 -18.20
N VAL A 104 -2.33 -16.17 -19.07
CA VAL A 104 -1.47 -15.04 -18.72
C VAL A 104 -1.75 -13.84 -19.63
N GLN A 105 -1.50 -12.64 -19.10
CA GLN A 105 -1.41 -11.40 -19.86
C GLN A 105 0.01 -11.26 -20.42
N VAL A 106 0.13 -11.15 -21.74
CA VAL A 106 1.41 -11.01 -22.44
C VAL A 106 1.57 -9.57 -22.91
N TRP A 107 2.65 -8.93 -22.46
CA TRP A 107 3.08 -7.62 -22.94
C TRP A 107 4.30 -7.79 -23.84
N GLY A 108 4.11 -7.47 -25.12
CA GLY A 108 5.18 -7.26 -26.09
C GLY A 108 5.81 -5.91 -25.86
N ILE A 109 7.07 -5.90 -25.44
CA ILE A 109 7.82 -4.68 -25.10
C ILE A 109 9.11 -4.60 -25.89
N ASP A 110 9.53 -3.38 -26.20
CA ASP A 110 10.91 -3.10 -26.57
C ASP A 110 11.67 -2.74 -25.28
N PRO A 111 12.67 -3.53 -24.85
CA PRO A 111 13.21 -3.43 -23.50
C PRO A 111 13.88 -2.08 -23.20
N GLU A 112 14.51 -1.45 -24.20
CA GLU A 112 15.22 -0.17 -24.01
C GLU A 112 14.21 0.97 -23.79
N SER A 113 13.30 1.20 -24.74
CA SER A 113 12.28 2.25 -24.61
C SER A 113 11.33 1.98 -23.42
N PHE A 114 11.04 0.71 -23.11
CA PHE A 114 10.19 0.36 -21.97
C PHE A 114 10.87 0.62 -20.63
N ASP A 115 12.19 0.46 -20.50
CA ASP A 115 12.93 0.81 -19.29
C ASP A 115 12.92 2.32 -19.03
N GLU A 116 13.04 3.15 -20.07
CA GLU A 116 12.96 4.61 -19.93
C GLU A 116 11.58 5.10 -19.43
N VAL A 117 10.50 4.38 -19.78
CA VAL A 117 9.12 4.70 -19.39
C VAL A 117 8.66 4.04 -18.10
N THR A 118 9.28 2.94 -17.66
CA THR A 118 8.81 2.18 -16.48
C THR A 118 9.88 1.89 -15.43
N GLY A 119 11.16 1.84 -15.81
CA GLY A 119 12.25 1.33 -14.97
C GLY A 119 12.29 -0.20 -14.92
N PHE A 120 11.87 -0.87 -16.00
CA PHE A 120 11.82 -2.33 -16.16
C PHE A 120 13.08 -3.05 -15.69
N ALA A 121 14.27 -2.56 -15.99
CA ALA A 121 15.54 -3.19 -15.62
C ALA A 121 15.71 -3.30 -14.10
N GLN A 122 15.12 -2.40 -13.32
CA GLN A 122 15.14 -2.42 -11.85
C GLN A 122 14.14 -3.42 -11.26
N THR A 123 13.14 -3.84 -12.05
CA THR A 123 12.15 -4.84 -11.64
C THR A 123 12.62 -6.27 -11.83
N LEU A 124 13.74 -6.48 -12.55
CA LEU A 124 14.31 -7.80 -12.79
C LEU A 124 14.78 -8.42 -11.47
N HIS A 125 14.31 -9.63 -11.20
CA HIS A 125 14.55 -10.33 -9.94
C HIS A 125 15.96 -10.93 -9.89
N TRP A 126 16.39 -11.58 -10.96
CA TRP A 126 17.70 -12.24 -11.01
C TRP A 126 18.77 -11.25 -11.47
N THR A 127 19.28 -10.45 -10.52
CA THR A 127 20.36 -9.47 -10.73
C THR A 127 21.40 -9.54 -9.61
N PRO A 128 22.68 -9.16 -9.87
CA PRO A 128 23.72 -9.14 -8.83
C PRO A 128 23.38 -8.28 -7.61
N GLU A 129 22.60 -7.22 -7.82
CA GLU A 129 22.19 -6.26 -6.79
C GLU A 129 20.90 -6.67 -6.08
N GLY A 130 20.03 -7.46 -6.75
CA GLY A 130 18.71 -7.87 -6.27
C GLY A 130 18.65 -9.21 -5.54
N VAL A 131 19.75 -9.99 -5.54
CA VAL A 131 19.79 -11.28 -4.84
C VAL A 131 19.79 -11.10 -3.32
N GLY A 132 18.69 -11.51 -2.67
CA GLY A 132 18.73 -11.95 -1.27
C GLY A 132 18.17 -11.03 -0.18
N THR A 133 17.33 -10.03 -0.48
CA THR A 133 16.66 -9.25 0.60
C THR A 133 15.48 -9.99 1.22
N ASP A 134 14.72 -10.77 0.41
CA ASP A 134 13.40 -11.28 0.80
C ASP A 134 13.33 -12.83 0.81
N TRP A 135 14.48 -13.50 0.90
CA TRP A 135 14.56 -14.96 0.83
C TRP A 135 14.79 -15.59 2.20
N SER A 136 14.19 -16.76 2.40
CA SER A 136 14.45 -17.60 3.57
C SER A 136 15.96 -17.87 3.74
N GLU A 137 16.43 -17.98 4.99
CA GLU A 137 17.81 -18.36 5.29
C GLU A 137 18.21 -19.72 4.69
N SER A 138 17.22 -20.56 4.37
CA SER A 138 17.41 -21.90 3.80
C SER A 138 17.44 -21.96 2.27
N ASP A 139 17.29 -20.83 1.57
CA ASP A 139 17.20 -20.79 0.11
C ASP A 139 18.58 -20.98 -0.55
N PHE A 140 18.73 -22.05 -1.33
CA PHE A 140 19.97 -22.37 -2.05
C PHE A 140 20.35 -21.33 -3.11
N ARG A 141 19.41 -20.49 -3.53
CA ARG A 141 19.62 -19.49 -4.58
C ARG A 141 20.42 -18.29 -4.09
N ARG A 142 20.58 -18.13 -2.77
CA ARG A 142 21.42 -17.07 -2.15
C ARG A 142 22.89 -17.16 -2.57
N ASP A 143 23.36 -18.36 -2.84
CA ASP A 143 24.76 -18.66 -3.15
C ASP A 143 24.99 -18.89 -4.66
N LEU A 144 24.14 -18.32 -5.53
CA LEU A 144 24.33 -18.45 -6.98
C LEU A 144 25.62 -17.74 -7.43
N PRO A 145 26.35 -18.30 -8.42
CA PRO A 145 27.57 -17.68 -8.95
C PRO A 145 27.28 -16.26 -9.49
N PRO A 146 28.12 -15.26 -9.19
CA PRO A 146 27.94 -13.89 -9.71
C PRO A 146 27.89 -13.83 -11.24
N GLU A 147 28.69 -14.65 -11.92
CA GLU A 147 28.71 -14.76 -13.39
C GLU A 147 27.35 -15.18 -13.97
N LEU A 148 26.62 -16.08 -13.27
CA LEU A 148 25.29 -16.49 -13.69
C LEU A 148 24.29 -15.35 -13.53
N LEU A 149 24.39 -14.59 -12.43
CA LEU A 149 23.50 -13.46 -12.15
C LEU A 149 23.72 -12.31 -13.14
N GLU A 150 24.96 -12.00 -13.49
CA GLU A 150 25.26 -11.03 -14.54
C GLU A 150 24.72 -11.47 -15.90
N ARG A 151 24.89 -12.75 -16.24
CA ARG A 151 24.33 -13.30 -17.49
C ARG A 151 22.81 -13.16 -17.52
N LEU A 152 22.10 -13.57 -16.46
CA LEU A 152 20.63 -13.47 -16.39
C LEU A 152 20.13 -12.02 -16.39
N ALA A 153 20.85 -11.12 -15.75
CA ALA A 153 20.54 -9.69 -15.80
C ALA A 153 20.66 -9.16 -17.24
N ASN A 154 21.72 -9.54 -17.96
CA ASN A 154 21.93 -9.12 -19.34
C ASN A 154 20.94 -9.76 -20.32
N GLU A 155 20.66 -11.07 -20.19
CA GLU A 155 19.63 -11.77 -20.97
C GLU A 155 18.23 -11.17 -20.71
N GLY A 156 17.93 -10.81 -19.46
CA GLY A 156 16.68 -10.16 -19.06
C GLY A 156 16.53 -8.75 -19.64
N ARG A 157 17.58 -7.92 -19.57
CA ARG A 157 17.60 -6.58 -20.19
C ARG A 157 17.48 -6.64 -21.71
N ALA A 158 18.15 -7.60 -22.36
CA ALA A 158 18.06 -7.76 -23.81
C ALA A 158 16.78 -8.49 -24.27
N MET A 159 16.04 -9.12 -23.34
CA MET A 159 14.91 -10.02 -23.64
C MET A 159 15.25 -11.08 -24.70
N ALA A 160 16.50 -11.56 -24.69
CA ALA A 160 17.02 -12.51 -25.68
C ALA A 160 18.07 -13.42 -25.06
N ARG A 161 18.08 -14.69 -25.47
CA ARG A 161 19.11 -15.65 -25.11
C ARG A 161 20.00 -15.94 -26.30
N VAL A 162 21.31 -15.84 -26.10
CA VAL A 162 22.32 -16.31 -27.05
C VAL A 162 22.69 -17.74 -26.66
N GLU A 163 22.32 -18.70 -27.50
CA GLU A 163 22.68 -20.10 -27.32
C GLU A 163 24.16 -20.33 -27.68
N GLY A 164 24.75 -21.45 -27.22
CA GLY A 164 26.17 -21.75 -27.44
C GLY A 164 26.58 -21.92 -28.91
N ASP A 165 25.62 -22.10 -29.81
CA ASP A 165 25.79 -22.15 -31.27
C ASP A 165 25.70 -20.77 -31.95
N GLY A 166 25.51 -19.70 -31.17
CA GLY A 166 25.32 -18.34 -31.65
C GLY A 166 23.89 -18.02 -32.10
N THR A 167 22.94 -18.96 -31.98
CA THR A 167 21.54 -18.67 -32.29
C THR A 167 20.91 -17.79 -31.21
N ILE A 168 20.19 -16.76 -31.64
CA ILE A 168 19.46 -15.86 -30.74
C ILE A 168 18.03 -16.36 -30.63
N ARG A 169 17.63 -16.76 -29.42
CA ARG A 169 16.24 -17.13 -29.11
C ARG A 169 15.54 -15.96 -28.42
N PRO A 170 14.27 -15.71 -28.73
CA PRO A 170 13.51 -14.69 -28.04
C PRO A 170 13.31 -15.09 -26.57
N GLY A 171 13.57 -14.14 -25.68
CA GLY A 171 13.44 -14.32 -24.25
C GLY A 171 12.01 -14.13 -23.77
N ILE A 172 11.68 -14.75 -22.64
CA ILE A 172 10.46 -14.50 -21.88
C ILE A 172 10.83 -14.15 -20.45
N CYS A 173 10.25 -13.06 -19.93
CA CYS A 173 10.41 -12.65 -18.54
C CYS A 173 9.08 -12.84 -17.82
N LEU A 174 9.04 -13.78 -16.87
CA LEU A 174 7.82 -14.09 -16.13
C LEU A 174 7.65 -13.20 -14.90
N GLY A 175 6.40 -12.95 -14.51
CA GLY A 175 6.13 -12.49 -13.15
C GLY A 175 6.55 -13.57 -12.15
N LEU A 176 7.14 -13.14 -11.03
CA LEU A 176 7.76 -14.02 -10.04
C LEU A 176 6.82 -15.11 -9.51
N GLU A 177 5.51 -14.85 -9.48
CA GLU A 177 4.48 -15.74 -8.91
C GLU A 177 3.83 -16.69 -9.95
N ILE A 178 4.21 -16.60 -11.22
CA ILE A 178 3.68 -17.50 -12.27
C ILE A 178 4.27 -18.91 -12.11
N SER A 179 5.57 -18.97 -11.83
CA SER A 179 6.33 -20.21 -11.72
C SER A 179 6.09 -20.88 -10.37
N ILE A 180 5.89 -22.20 -10.36
CA ILE A 180 5.85 -22.97 -9.10
C ILE A 180 7.19 -22.96 -8.36
N ALA A 181 8.27 -22.56 -9.03
CA ALA A 181 9.60 -22.45 -8.43
C ALA A 181 9.66 -21.40 -7.33
N ASN A 182 8.78 -20.40 -7.35
CA ASN A 182 8.73 -19.35 -6.34
C ASN A 182 7.41 -19.47 -5.58
N LYS A 183 7.45 -20.11 -4.41
CA LYS A 183 6.28 -20.16 -3.54
C LYS A 183 6.45 -19.20 -2.39
N ARG A 184 5.52 -18.26 -2.29
CA ARG A 184 5.47 -17.33 -1.17
C ARG A 184 5.02 -18.03 0.10
N ASN A 185 5.79 -17.88 1.17
CA ASN A 185 5.44 -18.38 2.49
C ASN A 185 4.49 -17.39 3.21
N LYS A 186 3.95 -17.81 4.36
CA LYS A 186 3.04 -16.99 5.17
C LYS A 186 3.69 -15.72 5.76
N GLU A 187 5.01 -15.69 5.81
CA GLU A 187 5.81 -14.56 6.28
C GLU A 187 6.07 -13.56 5.16
N GLY A 188 5.75 -13.93 3.92
CA GLY A 188 5.91 -13.10 2.74
C GLY A 188 7.23 -13.29 1.99
N THR A 189 8.12 -14.16 2.47
CA THR A 189 9.37 -14.52 1.78
C THR A 189 9.15 -15.61 0.75
N TYR A 190 10.03 -15.69 -0.25
CA TYR A 190 9.97 -16.74 -1.27
C TYR A 190 10.77 -17.97 -0.84
N GLU A 191 10.15 -19.14 -1.01
CA GLU A 191 10.80 -20.44 -0.83
C GLU A 191 10.76 -21.24 -2.15
N PRO A 192 11.87 -21.92 -2.50
CA PRO A 192 11.92 -22.70 -3.71
C PRO A 192 11.16 -24.01 -3.53
N MET A 193 10.17 -24.27 -4.40
CA MET A 193 9.55 -25.58 -4.45
C MET A 193 10.51 -26.58 -5.11
N ASN A 194 10.76 -27.72 -4.46
CA ASN A 194 11.58 -28.82 -5.00
C ASN A 194 13.02 -28.44 -5.45
N ARG A 195 13.60 -27.35 -4.91
CA ARG A 195 14.89 -26.78 -5.36
C ARG A 195 14.92 -26.47 -6.86
N TRP A 196 13.76 -26.16 -7.45
CA TRP A 196 13.65 -25.77 -8.86
C TRP A 196 14.09 -24.31 -9.03
N PHE A 197 14.79 -24.02 -10.12
CA PHE A 197 15.17 -22.68 -10.54
C PHE A 197 14.64 -22.43 -11.95
N MET A 198 13.80 -21.41 -12.14
CA MET A 198 13.05 -21.21 -13.37
C MET A 198 13.88 -20.70 -14.55
N PRO A 199 14.81 -19.73 -14.36
CA PRO A 199 15.75 -19.38 -15.42
C PRO A 199 16.59 -20.59 -15.82
N ASN A 200 16.98 -20.64 -17.11
CA ASN A 200 17.82 -21.72 -17.66
C ASN A 200 17.13 -23.11 -17.76
N GLN A 201 15.80 -23.16 -17.73
CA GLN A 201 14.99 -24.38 -17.96
C GLN A 201 14.56 -24.53 -19.43
N GLU A 202 13.81 -25.61 -19.73
CA GLU A 202 13.25 -25.85 -21.05
C GLU A 202 12.42 -24.67 -21.60
N PRO A 203 12.34 -24.51 -22.94
CA PRO A 203 11.57 -23.43 -23.54
C PRO A 203 10.09 -23.47 -23.15
N ILE A 204 9.54 -22.30 -22.88
CA ILE A 204 8.13 -22.11 -22.54
C ILE A 204 7.37 -21.80 -23.82
N VAL A 205 6.24 -22.47 -24.03
CA VAL A 205 5.38 -22.21 -25.18
C VAL A 205 4.24 -21.28 -24.78
N LEU A 206 4.15 -20.15 -25.47
CA LEU A 206 2.99 -19.25 -25.40
C LEU A 206 2.10 -19.49 -26.62
N THR A 207 0.81 -19.66 -26.38
CA THR A 207 -0.21 -19.82 -27.41
C THR A 207 -1.25 -18.71 -27.27
N THR A 208 -1.42 -17.89 -28.31
CA THR A 208 -2.45 -16.85 -28.35
C THR A 208 -3.36 -17.04 -29.56
N ILE A 209 -4.53 -16.44 -29.49
CA ILE A 209 -5.45 -16.33 -30.62
C ILE A 209 -5.36 -14.89 -31.11
N PRO A 210 -4.83 -14.64 -32.32
CA PRO A 210 -4.69 -13.28 -32.81
C PRO A 210 -6.08 -12.64 -32.93
N PRO A 211 -6.22 -11.34 -32.61
CA PRO A 211 -7.43 -10.58 -32.89
C PRO A 211 -7.48 -10.31 -34.40
N ASP A 212 -7.70 -11.34 -35.19
CA ASP A 212 -7.74 -11.24 -36.64
C ASP A 212 -9.04 -10.55 -37.09
N THR A 213 -8.93 -9.70 -38.11
CA THR A 213 -10.06 -9.03 -38.77
C THR A 213 -10.38 -9.63 -40.14
N ILE A 214 -9.58 -10.60 -40.61
CA ILE A 214 -9.63 -11.08 -42.00
C ILE A 214 -10.26 -12.49 -42.09
N SER A 215 -9.96 -13.40 -41.14
CA SER A 215 -10.52 -14.77 -41.15
C SER A 215 -11.72 -14.94 -40.21
N THR A 216 -12.70 -15.75 -40.64
CA THR A 216 -13.86 -16.16 -39.83
C THR A 216 -13.52 -17.21 -38.76
N THR A 217 -12.31 -17.80 -38.82
CA THR A 217 -11.80 -18.80 -37.88
C THR A 217 -10.34 -18.46 -37.54
N PRO A 218 -10.07 -17.80 -36.41
CA PRO A 218 -8.70 -17.43 -36.04
C PRO A 218 -7.89 -18.69 -35.67
N GLU A 219 -6.75 -18.89 -36.33
CA GLU A 219 -5.82 -19.97 -36.01
C GLU A 219 -4.91 -19.58 -34.82
N PRO A 220 -4.73 -20.46 -33.82
CA PRO A 220 -3.87 -20.16 -32.68
C PRO A 220 -2.40 -20.14 -33.09
N VAL A 221 -1.69 -19.07 -32.72
CA VAL A 221 -0.25 -18.93 -32.96
C VAL A 221 0.50 -19.35 -31.70
N SER A 222 1.45 -20.29 -31.85
CA SER A 222 2.27 -20.79 -30.74
C SER A 222 3.75 -20.54 -31.00
N ILE A 223 4.44 -19.93 -30.04
CA ILE A 223 5.88 -19.63 -30.11
C ILE A 223 6.55 -20.13 -28.84
N ALA A 224 7.74 -20.70 -28.99
CA ALA A 224 8.59 -21.11 -27.87
C ALA A 224 9.58 -19.99 -27.52
N PHE A 225 9.67 -19.66 -26.23
CA PHE A 225 10.55 -18.63 -25.68
C PHE A 225 11.51 -19.24 -24.67
N ALA A 226 12.73 -18.68 -24.60
CA ALA A 226 13.71 -19.06 -23.59
C ALA A 226 13.48 -18.25 -22.30
N PRO A 227 13.33 -18.88 -21.12
CA PRO A 227 13.13 -18.15 -19.88
C PRO A 227 14.42 -17.43 -19.46
N VAL A 228 14.47 -16.11 -19.66
CA VAL A 228 15.68 -15.29 -19.47
C VAL A 228 15.79 -14.73 -18.06
N ASN A 229 14.66 -14.29 -17.48
CA ASN A 229 14.61 -13.71 -16.15
C ASN A 229 13.17 -13.80 -15.59
N GLU A 230 12.99 -13.36 -14.36
CA GLU A 230 11.68 -13.14 -13.73
C GLU A 230 11.66 -11.69 -13.24
N PHE A 231 10.49 -11.06 -13.15
CA PHE A 231 10.34 -9.71 -12.63
C PHE A 231 9.45 -9.69 -11.38
N SER A 232 9.69 -8.72 -10.51
CA SER A 232 8.77 -8.38 -9.42
C SER A 232 8.40 -6.91 -9.51
N SER A 233 7.11 -6.65 -9.66
CA SER A 233 6.53 -5.31 -9.69
C SER A 233 6.18 -4.77 -8.30
N GLY A 234 6.28 -5.61 -7.26
CA GLY A 234 5.74 -5.33 -5.93
C GLY A 234 4.23 -5.49 -5.80
N LEU A 235 3.52 -5.71 -6.92
CA LEU A 235 2.10 -6.03 -6.98
C LEU A 235 1.90 -7.50 -7.36
N VAL A 236 1.43 -8.29 -6.40
CA VAL A 236 1.25 -9.74 -6.54
C VAL A 236 0.30 -10.10 -7.69
N LEU A 237 -0.75 -9.29 -7.91
CA LEU A 237 -1.69 -9.54 -9.00
C LEU A 237 -1.01 -9.45 -10.37
N ILE A 238 -0.11 -8.48 -10.54
CA ILE A 238 0.65 -8.33 -11.79
C ILE A 238 1.67 -9.47 -11.91
N ASP A 239 2.39 -9.76 -10.84
CA ASP A 239 3.43 -10.80 -10.81
C ASP A 239 2.84 -12.22 -11.00
N LYS A 240 1.54 -12.43 -10.78
CA LYS A 240 0.83 -13.70 -11.00
C LYS A 240 0.29 -13.90 -12.42
N GLU A 241 0.08 -12.82 -13.16
CA GLU A 241 -0.65 -12.88 -14.43
C GLU A 241 0.17 -12.36 -15.60
N ARG A 242 1.14 -11.46 -15.38
CA ARG A 242 1.83 -10.75 -16.47
C ARG A 242 3.15 -11.39 -16.85
N VAL A 243 3.40 -11.40 -18.16
CA VAL A 243 4.61 -11.89 -18.80
C VAL A 243 5.08 -10.87 -19.83
N PHE A 244 6.39 -10.67 -19.93
CA PHE A 244 7.00 -9.85 -20.97
C PHE A 244 7.64 -10.72 -22.04
N VAL A 245 7.50 -10.29 -23.30
CA VAL A 245 8.16 -10.87 -24.47
C VAL A 245 8.63 -9.74 -25.40
N PRO A 246 9.58 -10.00 -26.31
CA PRO A 246 9.99 -9.02 -27.32
C PRO A 246 8.81 -8.52 -28.16
N LEU A 247 8.75 -7.20 -28.39
CA LEU A 247 7.70 -6.54 -29.16
C LEU A 247 7.50 -7.15 -30.55
N ALA A 248 8.60 -7.49 -31.24
CA ALA A 248 8.55 -8.10 -32.56
C ALA A 248 7.81 -9.45 -32.56
N GLU A 249 8.05 -10.28 -31.54
CA GLU A 249 7.41 -11.59 -31.39
C GLU A 249 5.94 -11.45 -30.99
N ALA A 250 5.61 -10.52 -30.08
CA ALA A 250 4.23 -10.23 -29.74
C ALA A 250 3.42 -9.75 -30.96
N ARG A 251 4.00 -8.89 -31.81
CA ARG A 251 3.37 -8.47 -33.06
C ARG A 251 3.14 -9.63 -34.02
N ARG A 252 4.10 -10.56 -34.12
CA ARG A 252 3.94 -11.78 -34.93
C ARG A 252 2.81 -12.66 -34.40
N MET A 253 2.69 -12.79 -33.08
CA MET A 253 1.64 -13.57 -32.43
C MET A 253 0.24 -12.98 -32.63
N THR A 254 0.13 -11.66 -32.74
CA THR A 254 -1.15 -10.94 -32.82
C THR A 254 -1.51 -10.45 -34.23
N ASN A 255 -0.72 -10.81 -35.26
CA ASN A 255 -0.85 -10.29 -36.63
C ASN A 255 -0.85 -8.74 -36.68
N MET A 256 0.02 -8.13 -35.87
CA MET A 256 0.25 -6.67 -35.81
C MET A 256 1.59 -6.27 -36.43
N THR A 257 2.24 -7.16 -37.20
CA THR A 257 3.43 -6.83 -37.99
C THR A 257 3.07 -5.93 -39.17
N ALA A 258 4.08 -5.25 -39.72
CA ALA A 258 3.91 -4.59 -41.02
C ALA A 258 3.57 -5.62 -42.10
N ALA A 259 2.62 -5.30 -42.97
CA ALA A 259 2.15 -6.21 -44.01
C ALA A 259 1.91 -5.43 -45.30
N GLU A 260 2.28 -6.01 -46.45
CA GLU A 260 1.93 -5.45 -47.75
C GLU A 260 0.43 -5.62 -48.00
N GLU A 261 -0.22 -4.58 -48.50
CA GLU A 261 -1.58 -4.65 -49.03
C GLU A 261 -1.58 -5.60 -50.23
N VAL A 262 -2.63 -6.39 -50.31
CA VAL A 262 -2.82 -7.40 -51.35
C VAL A 262 -4.20 -7.15 -51.96
N ASP A 263 -4.31 -7.20 -53.28
CA ASP A 263 -5.59 -7.08 -53.97
C ASP A 263 -6.48 -8.33 -53.78
N GLU A 264 -7.73 -8.28 -54.30
CA GLU A 264 -8.69 -9.39 -54.22
C GLU A 264 -8.16 -10.70 -54.87
N GLU A 265 -7.09 -10.63 -55.66
CA GLU A 265 -6.48 -11.72 -56.42
C GLU A 265 -5.17 -12.23 -55.79
N GLY A 266 -4.75 -11.66 -54.66
CA GLY A 266 -3.55 -12.10 -53.96
C GLY A 266 -2.25 -11.42 -54.43
N VAL A 267 -2.32 -10.36 -55.24
CA VAL A 267 -1.16 -9.64 -55.77
C VAL A 267 -0.81 -8.44 -54.86
N PRO A 268 0.46 -8.28 -54.45
CA PRO A 268 0.88 -7.14 -53.64
C PRO A 268 0.66 -5.82 -54.37
N THR A 269 -0.11 -4.91 -53.76
CA THR A 269 -0.43 -3.57 -54.29
C THR A 269 0.69 -2.56 -54.09
N GLY A 270 1.76 -2.94 -53.38
CA GLY A 270 2.93 -2.09 -53.09
C GLY A 270 2.72 -1.09 -51.94
N ASN A 271 1.52 -0.99 -51.38
CA ASN A 271 1.26 -0.24 -50.16
C ASN A 271 1.64 -1.10 -48.95
N ILE A 272 2.41 -0.56 -48.02
CA ILE A 272 2.77 -1.26 -46.77
C ILE A 272 1.88 -0.71 -45.66
N PHE A 273 1.08 -1.57 -45.04
CA PHE A 273 0.44 -1.26 -43.77
C PHE A 273 1.51 -1.27 -42.68
N PRO A 274 1.64 -0.17 -41.90
CA PRO A 274 2.64 -0.09 -40.85
C PRO A 274 2.34 -1.10 -39.74
N ALA A 275 3.37 -1.44 -38.97
CA ALA A 275 3.20 -2.22 -37.75
C ALA A 275 2.25 -1.52 -36.79
N ARG A 276 1.62 -2.29 -35.91
CA ARG A 276 0.63 -1.80 -34.95
C ARG A 276 1.07 -2.12 -33.52
N ALA A 277 0.55 -1.34 -32.57
CA ALA A 277 0.68 -1.60 -31.14
C ALA A 277 -0.67 -1.46 -30.44
N SER A 278 -0.96 -2.26 -29.43
CA SER A 278 -2.23 -2.17 -28.69
C SER A 278 -2.33 -0.84 -27.93
N LYS A 279 -1.21 -0.37 -27.38
CA LYS A 279 -1.11 0.87 -26.62
C LYS A 279 0.28 1.51 -26.71
N ILE A 280 0.36 2.79 -26.36
CA ILE A 280 1.61 3.51 -26.13
C ILE A 280 1.60 4.03 -24.71
N LEU A 281 2.71 3.81 -24.01
CA LEU A 281 2.94 4.30 -22.67
C LEU A 281 3.80 5.54 -22.75
N VAL A 282 3.46 6.57 -21.99
CA VAL A 282 4.15 7.88 -22.01
C VAL A 282 4.49 8.31 -20.60
N ARG A 283 5.72 8.80 -20.41
CA ARG A 283 6.21 9.40 -19.16
C ARG A 283 6.44 10.89 -19.35
N GLY A 284 5.89 11.70 -18.45
CA GLY A 284 6.05 13.15 -18.46
C GLY A 284 7.36 13.62 -17.81
N ASN A 285 7.83 14.80 -18.19
CA ASN A 285 9.03 15.43 -17.67
C ASN A 285 8.71 16.35 -16.47
N GLY A 286 8.10 15.80 -15.42
CA GLY A 286 7.83 16.48 -14.15
C GLY A 286 6.52 17.28 -14.05
N GLN A 287 5.68 17.25 -15.09
CA GLN A 287 4.34 17.85 -15.12
C GLN A 287 3.30 16.98 -14.40
N THR A 288 2.08 17.49 -14.25
CA THR A 288 0.96 16.68 -13.73
C THR A 288 0.42 15.72 -14.80
N GLU A 289 -0.11 14.57 -14.39
CA GLU A 289 -0.66 13.54 -15.29
C GLU A 289 -1.72 14.09 -16.25
N GLN A 290 -2.50 15.08 -15.82
CA GLN A 290 -3.55 15.71 -16.63
C GLN A 290 -2.96 16.59 -17.73
N GLU A 291 -1.92 17.36 -17.40
CA GLU A 291 -1.20 18.20 -18.38
C GLU A 291 -0.55 17.33 -19.46
N VAL A 292 0.15 16.26 -19.05
CA VAL A 292 0.76 15.30 -20.00
C VAL A 292 -0.31 14.66 -20.88
N ARG A 293 -1.48 14.30 -20.32
CA ARG A 293 -2.59 13.71 -21.09
C ARG A 293 -3.12 14.67 -22.15
N ASP A 294 -3.36 15.93 -21.78
CA ASP A 294 -3.87 16.95 -22.71
C ASP A 294 -2.86 17.26 -23.82
N GLU A 295 -1.58 17.27 -23.49
CA GLU A 295 -0.50 17.47 -24.44
C GLU A 295 -0.34 16.30 -25.41
N VAL A 296 -0.39 15.05 -24.92
CA VAL A 296 -0.37 13.85 -25.75
C VAL A 296 -1.60 13.77 -26.66
N ASP A 297 -2.78 14.17 -26.18
CA ASP A 297 -4.00 14.22 -27.01
C ASP A 297 -3.87 15.29 -28.13
N ALA A 298 -3.32 16.45 -27.82
CA ALA A 298 -3.03 17.48 -28.81
C ALA A 298 -1.99 17.02 -29.84
N ALA A 299 -0.87 16.46 -29.37
CA ALA A 299 0.21 15.93 -30.19
C ALA A 299 -0.30 14.85 -31.15
N TYR A 300 -1.12 13.91 -30.67
CA TYR A 300 -1.70 12.88 -31.52
C TYR A 300 -2.60 13.47 -32.61
N ARG A 301 -3.44 14.46 -32.27
CA ARG A 301 -4.32 15.11 -33.25
C ARG A 301 -3.53 15.81 -34.34
N ASP A 302 -2.39 16.41 -34.01
CA ASP A 302 -1.56 17.11 -34.99
C ASP A 302 -0.73 16.15 -35.84
N TRP A 303 -0.15 15.12 -35.23
CA TRP A 303 0.52 14.03 -35.95
C TRP A 303 -0.43 13.29 -36.91
N ALA A 304 -1.64 12.96 -36.46
CA ALA A 304 -2.63 12.27 -37.29
C ALA A 304 -3.09 13.10 -38.51
N LYS A 305 -3.16 14.44 -38.38
CA LYS A 305 -3.44 15.34 -39.51
C LYS A 305 -2.30 15.32 -40.53
N GLN A 306 -1.05 15.29 -40.08
CA GLN A 306 0.14 15.28 -40.96
C GLN A 306 0.22 13.99 -41.77
N GLN A 307 -0.09 12.85 -41.15
CA GLN A 307 -0.08 11.54 -41.80
C GLN A 307 -1.32 11.25 -42.65
N GLY A 308 -2.30 12.16 -42.68
CA GLY A 308 -3.54 11.98 -43.46
C GLY A 308 -4.43 10.84 -42.94
N HIS A 309 -4.22 10.36 -41.71
CA HIS A 309 -5.05 9.31 -41.13
C HIS A 309 -6.43 9.89 -40.79
N PRO A 310 -7.55 9.28 -41.24
CA PRO A 310 -8.87 9.74 -40.87
C PRO A 310 -9.04 9.55 -39.36
N ILE A 311 -8.97 10.65 -38.61
CA ILE A 311 -9.28 10.67 -37.19
C ILE A 311 -10.69 10.11 -37.05
N ARG A 312 -10.81 8.89 -36.52
CA ARG A 312 -12.08 8.43 -35.94
C ARG A 312 -11.98 8.75 -34.44
N PRO A 313 -12.40 9.95 -34.01
CA PRO A 313 -12.27 10.37 -32.61
C PRO A 313 -13.06 9.47 -31.64
N LEU A 314 -13.86 8.53 -32.14
CA LEU A 314 -14.61 7.58 -31.34
C LEU A 314 -13.79 6.43 -30.73
N ILE A 315 -12.56 6.15 -31.20
CA ILE A 315 -11.83 4.91 -30.80
C ILE A 315 -10.53 5.18 -30.03
N LEU A 316 -9.83 6.28 -30.32
CA LEU A 316 -8.62 6.65 -29.59
C LEU A 316 -8.98 7.12 -28.17
N ARG A 317 -8.32 6.55 -27.17
CA ARG A 317 -8.43 7.00 -25.79
C ARG A 317 -7.06 7.34 -25.25
N VAL A 318 -6.87 8.62 -24.94
CA VAL A 318 -5.72 9.13 -24.18
C VAL A 318 -6.20 9.30 -22.75
N GLN A 319 -5.72 8.43 -21.87
CA GLN A 319 -6.16 8.38 -20.48
C GLN A 319 -4.94 8.52 -19.57
N THR A 320 -5.11 9.18 -18.43
CA THR A 320 -4.11 9.07 -17.36
C THR A 320 -4.02 7.62 -16.88
N TRP A 321 -2.91 7.23 -16.26
CA TRP A 321 -2.80 5.90 -15.64
C TRP A 321 -3.93 5.67 -14.61
N ARG A 322 -4.36 6.72 -13.88
CA ARG A 322 -5.48 6.66 -12.92
C ARG A 322 -6.81 6.37 -13.61
N GLU A 323 -7.09 7.05 -14.72
CA GLU A 323 -8.31 6.84 -15.50
C GLU A 323 -8.34 5.44 -16.13
N ASN A 324 -7.20 4.96 -16.63
CA ASN A 324 -7.08 3.61 -17.19
C ASN A 324 -7.31 2.53 -16.11
N GLN A 325 -6.91 2.80 -14.87
CA GLN A 325 -7.05 1.88 -13.74
C GLN A 325 -8.24 2.23 -12.81
N ALA A 326 -9.18 3.07 -13.27
CA ALA A 326 -10.27 3.58 -12.45
C ALA A 326 -11.15 2.47 -11.87
N SER A 327 -11.36 1.37 -12.60
CA SER A 327 -12.13 0.22 -12.09
C SER A 327 -11.53 -0.42 -10.83
N PHE A 328 -10.22 -0.28 -10.60
CA PHE A 328 -9.54 -0.77 -9.40
C PHE A 328 -9.32 0.32 -8.36
N LEU A 329 -9.04 1.56 -8.78
CA LEU A 329 -8.77 2.67 -7.87
C LEU A 329 -10.05 3.28 -7.28
N GLN A 330 -11.13 3.39 -8.04
CA GLN A 330 -12.40 3.99 -7.58
C GLN A 330 -12.98 3.29 -6.34
N PRO A 331 -13.00 1.94 -6.25
CA PRO A 331 -13.42 1.28 -5.02
C PRO A 331 -12.59 1.71 -3.79
N VAL A 332 -11.28 1.86 -3.95
CA VAL A 332 -10.35 2.26 -2.88
C VAL A 332 -10.54 3.73 -2.50
N GLU A 333 -10.76 4.61 -3.48
CA GLU A 333 -11.06 6.02 -3.25
C GLU A 333 -12.40 6.19 -2.53
N ASN A 334 -13.42 5.43 -2.92
CA ASN A 334 -14.72 5.41 -2.23
C ASN A 334 -14.57 4.89 -0.79
N GLU A 335 -13.73 3.89 -0.55
CA GLU A 335 -13.41 3.41 0.79
C GLU A 335 -12.75 4.52 1.64
N ARG A 336 -11.87 5.33 1.05
CA ARG A 336 -11.26 6.48 1.74
C ARG A 336 -12.29 7.51 2.19
N GLU A 337 -13.32 7.77 1.39
CA GLU A 337 -14.41 8.67 1.77
C GLU A 337 -15.25 8.10 2.93
N LEU A 338 -15.52 6.80 2.92
CA LEU A 338 -16.17 6.09 4.03
C LEU A 338 -15.33 6.20 5.31
N MET A 339 -14.02 6.00 5.22
CA MET A 339 -13.10 6.12 6.35
C MET A 339 -13.06 7.54 6.91
N ARG A 340 -13.03 8.57 6.04
CA ARG A 340 -13.12 9.98 6.47
C ARG A 340 -14.37 10.24 7.30
N THR A 341 -15.51 9.72 6.85
CA THR A 341 -16.80 9.85 7.54
C THR A 341 -16.77 9.11 8.88
N LEU A 342 -16.27 7.87 8.92
CA LEU A 342 -16.14 7.10 10.15
C LEU A 342 -15.24 7.80 11.18
N PHE A 343 -14.08 8.32 10.78
CA PHE A 343 -13.18 9.01 11.72
C PHE A 343 -13.77 10.32 12.24
N SER A 344 -14.53 11.06 11.42
CA SER A 344 -15.27 12.24 11.92
C SER A 344 -16.20 11.89 13.08
N LEU A 345 -16.85 10.72 13.03
CA LEU A 345 -17.69 10.21 14.12
C LEU A 345 -16.83 9.82 15.33
N VAL A 346 -15.69 9.17 15.12
CA VAL A 346 -14.75 8.84 16.21
C VAL A 346 -14.26 10.09 16.92
N TYR A 347 -13.93 11.16 16.19
CA TYR A 347 -13.56 12.45 16.78
C TYR A 347 -14.70 13.04 17.63
N LEU A 348 -15.94 12.93 17.16
CA LEU A 348 -17.11 13.37 17.94
C LEU A 348 -17.25 12.58 19.25
N VAL A 349 -17.07 11.26 19.21
CA VAL A 349 -17.10 10.41 20.41
C VAL A 349 -15.96 10.76 21.36
N CYS A 350 -14.74 10.92 20.85
CA CYS A 350 -13.58 11.30 21.67
C CYS A 350 -13.77 12.69 22.31
N ALA A 351 -14.38 13.66 21.61
CA ALA A 351 -14.72 14.96 22.19
C ALA A 351 -15.69 14.83 23.39
N GLY A 352 -16.70 13.97 23.27
CA GLY A 352 -17.63 13.66 24.37
C GLY A 352 -16.94 12.99 25.56
N LEU A 353 -16.04 12.04 25.30
CA LEU A 353 -15.24 11.40 26.35
C LEU A 353 -14.37 12.41 27.11
N VAL A 354 -13.74 13.32 26.37
CA VAL A 354 -12.90 14.36 26.98
C VAL A 354 -13.74 15.33 27.84
N LEU A 355 -14.93 15.73 27.37
CA LEU A 355 -15.87 16.53 28.16
C LEU A 355 -16.27 15.83 29.45
N ALA A 356 -16.59 14.53 29.40
CA ALA A 356 -16.96 13.75 30.59
C ALA A 356 -15.81 13.68 31.61
N ILE A 357 -14.57 13.53 31.13
CA ILE A 357 -13.38 13.50 31.99
C ILE A 357 -13.13 14.86 32.64
N PHE A 358 -13.22 15.96 31.88
CA PHE A 358 -13.07 17.30 32.45
C PHE A 358 -14.19 17.64 33.44
N HIS A 359 -15.42 17.20 33.17
CA HIS A 359 -16.51 17.32 34.13
C HIS A 359 -16.19 16.60 35.44
N ALA A 360 -15.69 15.36 35.38
CA ALA A 360 -15.27 14.61 36.56
C ALA A 360 -14.11 15.27 37.32
N ILE A 361 -13.14 15.87 36.63
CA ILE A 361 -12.03 16.60 37.26
C ILE A 361 -12.55 17.81 38.03
N VAL A 362 -13.50 18.56 37.46
CA VAL A 362 -14.06 19.76 38.12
C VAL A 362 -14.88 19.37 39.35
N THR A 363 -15.68 18.31 39.28
CA THR A 363 -16.51 17.87 40.41
C THR A 363 -15.69 17.30 41.57
N GLU A 364 -14.57 16.63 41.31
CA GLU A 364 -13.65 16.19 42.38
C GLU A 364 -12.89 17.37 43.03
N LYS A 365 -12.83 18.52 42.34
CA LYS A 365 -12.04 19.69 42.73
C LYS A 365 -12.85 20.91 43.17
N THR A 366 -14.15 20.77 43.36
CA THR A 366 -15.04 21.85 43.85
C THR A 366 -14.53 22.52 45.12
N ARG A 367 -14.07 21.75 46.12
CA ARG A 367 -13.51 22.30 47.37
C ARG A 367 -12.24 23.13 47.14
N ASP A 368 -11.30 22.61 46.35
CA ASP A 368 -10.04 23.32 46.03
C ASP A 368 -10.32 24.64 45.28
N ILE A 369 -11.32 24.63 44.40
CA ILE A 369 -11.80 25.83 43.68
C ILE A 369 -12.42 26.84 44.66
N GLY A 370 -13.24 26.39 45.60
CA GLY A 370 -13.84 27.24 46.63
C GLY A 370 -12.80 27.95 47.50
N VAL A 371 -11.74 27.25 47.90
CA VAL A 371 -10.60 27.85 48.63
C VAL A 371 -9.89 28.91 47.79
N LEU A 372 -9.59 28.62 46.52
CA LEU A 372 -8.95 29.60 45.62
C LEU A 372 -9.81 30.85 45.43
N ARG A 373 -11.14 30.69 45.30
CA ARG A 373 -12.07 31.82 45.23
C ARG A 373 -12.10 32.64 46.52
N ALA A 374 -12.08 32.00 47.68
CA ALA A 374 -12.04 32.68 48.97
C ALA A 374 -10.75 33.49 49.18
N LEU A 375 -9.63 33.03 48.61
CA LEU A 375 -8.35 33.74 48.60
C LEU A 375 -8.27 34.91 47.59
N GLY A 376 -9.31 35.13 46.78
CA GLY A 376 -9.38 36.26 45.84
C GLY A 376 -9.11 35.92 44.38
N ALA A 377 -9.11 34.64 43.98
CA ALA A 377 -8.98 34.28 42.57
C ALA A 377 -10.18 34.76 41.73
N THR A 378 -9.92 35.38 40.58
CA THR A 378 -10.96 35.87 39.66
C THR A 378 -11.59 34.72 38.86
N ARG A 379 -12.87 34.87 38.47
CA ARG A 379 -13.58 33.89 37.61
C ARG A 379 -12.81 33.50 36.34
N PRO A 380 -12.33 34.45 35.51
CA PRO A 380 -11.52 34.10 34.34
C PRO A 380 -10.17 33.47 34.71
N GLY A 381 -9.59 33.84 35.87
CA GLY A 381 -8.36 33.21 36.37
C GLY A 381 -8.53 31.72 36.65
N ILE A 382 -9.65 31.32 37.26
CA ILE A 382 -9.97 29.92 37.52
C ILE A 382 -10.27 29.17 36.22
N ALA A 383 -11.07 29.75 35.34
CA ALA A 383 -11.36 29.15 34.04
C ALA A 383 -10.06 28.90 33.24
N MET A 384 -9.13 29.86 33.24
CA MET A 384 -7.85 29.74 32.54
C MET A 384 -6.98 28.59 33.06
N ILE A 385 -7.02 28.28 34.36
CA ILE A 385 -6.31 27.12 34.93
C ILE A 385 -6.82 25.83 34.29
N PHE A 386 -8.14 25.63 34.23
CA PHE A 386 -8.72 24.41 33.65
C PHE A 386 -8.53 24.32 32.14
N VAL A 387 -8.55 25.45 31.42
CA VAL A 387 -8.20 25.49 29.98
C VAL A 387 -6.74 25.09 29.75
N GLN A 388 -5.80 25.57 30.58
CA GLN A 388 -4.40 25.15 30.52
C GLN A 388 -4.23 23.66 30.83
N TYR A 389 -5.04 23.09 31.72
CA TYR A 389 -5.10 21.65 31.94
C TYR A 389 -5.54 20.89 30.69
N GLY A 390 -6.60 21.38 30.02
CA GLY A 390 -7.04 20.93 28.70
C GLY A 390 -5.89 20.85 27.72
N PHE A 391 -5.17 21.95 27.59
CA PHE A 391 -4.02 22.04 26.69
C PHE A 391 -2.91 21.03 27.04
N VAL A 392 -2.50 20.93 28.31
CA VAL A 392 -1.41 20.02 28.73
C VAL A 392 -1.82 18.56 28.53
N ILE A 393 -3.04 18.17 28.89
CA ILE A 393 -3.54 16.80 28.70
C ILE A 393 -3.63 16.48 27.20
N GLY A 394 -4.15 17.41 26.40
CA GLY A 394 -4.23 17.27 24.96
C GLY A 394 -2.85 17.08 24.30
N VAL A 395 -1.86 17.90 24.66
CA VAL A 395 -0.51 17.81 24.10
C VAL A 395 0.18 16.51 24.52
N LEU A 396 0.16 16.16 25.81
CA LEU A 396 0.77 14.91 26.28
C LEU A 396 0.09 13.67 25.71
N GLY A 397 -1.25 13.69 25.65
CA GLY A 397 -2.04 12.63 25.04
C GLY A 397 -1.76 12.48 23.55
N ALA A 398 -1.70 13.58 22.80
CA ALA A 398 -1.40 13.56 21.38
C ALA A 398 0.02 13.03 21.09
N ILE A 399 1.04 13.50 21.83
CA ILE A 399 2.41 12.99 21.68
C ILE A 399 2.47 11.50 21.98
N LEU A 400 1.90 11.06 23.10
CA LEU A 400 1.89 9.64 23.47
C LEU A 400 1.12 8.80 22.45
N GLY A 401 -0.01 9.31 21.95
CA GLY A 401 -0.82 8.63 20.95
C GLY A 401 -0.12 8.50 19.60
N VAL A 402 0.56 9.54 19.13
CA VAL A 402 1.37 9.50 17.90
C VAL A 402 2.54 8.52 18.07
N LEU A 403 3.22 8.53 19.21
CA LEU A 403 4.31 7.56 19.49
C LEU A 403 3.81 6.12 19.53
N LEU A 404 2.66 5.87 20.17
CA LEU A 404 2.04 4.54 20.20
C LEU A 404 1.61 4.11 18.80
N GLY A 405 0.98 5.01 18.03
CA GLY A 405 0.57 4.74 16.66
C GLY A 405 1.76 4.45 15.75
N TRP A 406 2.83 5.24 15.84
CA TRP A 406 4.08 5.00 15.14
C TRP A 406 4.68 3.64 15.50
N GLY A 407 4.73 3.30 16.79
CA GLY A 407 5.21 2.01 17.26
C GLY A 407 4.41 0.84 16.69
N VAL A 408 3.08 0.95 16.62
CA VAL A 408 2.22 -0.08 16.03
C VAL A 408 2.44 -0.21 14.52
N VAL A 409 2.46 0.91 13.79
CA VAL A 409 2.63 0.92 12.33
C VAL A 409 4.00 0.39 11.92
N HIS A 410 5.07 0.77 12.63
CA HIS A 410 6.42 0.30 12.33
C HIS A 410 6.60 -1.19 12.61
N ASN A 411 5.90 -1.73 13.62
CA ASN A 411 5.97 -3.14 13.99
C ASN A 411 4.82 -3.98 13.40
N ILE A 412 4.11 -3.48 12.37
CA ILE A 412 2.92 -4.16 11.84
C ILE A 412 3.26 -5.54 11.26
N SER A 413 4.43 -5.73 10.67
CA SER A 413 4.92 -7.02 10.17
C SER A 413 5.11 -8.02 11.31
N LEU A 414 5.76 -7.61 12.40
CA LEU A 414 5.94 -8.44 13.60
C LEU A 414 4.61 -8.77 14.28
N ILE A 415 3.68 -7.81 14.36
CA ILE A 415 2.34 -8.03 14.92
C ILE A 415 1.59 -9.05 14.06
N ASN A 416 1.66 -8.92 12.73
CA ASN A 416 1.03 -9.86 11.82
C ASN A 416 1.58 -11.29 11.99
N GLN A 417 2.90 -11.43 12.04
CA GLN A 417 3.56 -12.71 12.30
C GLN A 417 3.17 -13.29 13.66
N ALA A 418 3.16 -12.45 14.71
CA ALA A 418 2.79 -12.87 16.06
C ALA A 418 1.32 -13.28 16.20
N ILE A 419 0.43 -12.81 15.32
CA ILE A 419 -0.96 -13.29 15.27
C ILE A 419 -1.06 -14.57 14.43
N GLY A 420 -0.28 -14.66 13.35
CA GLY A 420 -0.22 -15.78 12.43
C GLY A 420 0.37 -17.06 13.02
N ASP A 421 1.42 -16.94 13.83
CA ASP A 421 1.94 -18.00 14.71
C ASP A 421 2.31 -17.40 16.08
N PRO A 422 1.36 -17.36 17.03
CA PRO A 422 1.65 -16.78 18.33
C PRO A 422 2.73 -17.58 19.07
N PRO A 423 3.81 -16.92 19.51
CA PRO A 423 4.87 -17.60 20.25
C PRO A 423 4.28 -18.10 21.57
N MET A 424 4.56 -19.35 21.92
CA MET A 424 4.07 -19.94 23.17
C MET A 424 4.50 -19.13 24.40
N ALA A 425 5.66 -18.45 24.30
CA ALA A 425 6.13 -17.49 25.30
C ALA A 425 5.11 -16.39 25.63
N ALA A 426 4.33 -15.90 24.66
CA ALA A 426 3.32 -14.87 24.89
C ALA A 426 2.20 -15.36 25.80
N VAL A 427 1.78 -16.63 25.68
CA VAL A 427 0.78 -17.25 26.59
C VAL A 427 1.32 -17.27 28.02
N PHE A 428 2.60 -17.61 28.21
CA PHE A 428 3.22 -17.60 29.53
C PHE A 428 3.32 -16.19 30.12
N VAL A 429 3.75 -15.20 29.33
CA VAL A 429 3.85 -13.79 29.77
C VAL A 429 2.47 -13.25 30.15
N LEU A 430 1.45 -13.46 29.31
CA LEU A 430 0.07 -13.05 29.59
C LEU A 430 -0.50 -13.79 30.82
N GLY A 431 -0.16 -15.06 31.01
CA GLY A 431 -0.47 -15.81 32.23
C GLY A 431 0.13 -15.16 33.48
N VAL A 432 1.40 -14.74 33.45
CA VAL A 432 2.05 -14.01 34.55
C VAL A 432 1.37 -12.67 34.80
N VAL A 433 1.01 -11.93 33.74
CA VAL A 433 0.23 -10.68 33.85
C VAL A 433 -1.12 -10.91 34.51
N GLY A 434 -1.81 -12.01 34.16
CA GLY A 434 -3.07 -12.42 34.79
C GLY A 434 -2.90 -12.69 36.28
N VAL A 435 -1.85 -13.42 36.68
CA VAL A 435 -1.52 -13.71 38.08
C VAL A 435 -1.18 -12.44 38.86
N LEU A 436 -0.40 -11.53 38.26
CA LEU A 436 -0.12 -10.21 38.84
C LEU A 436 -1.41 -9.38 38.97
N GLY A 437 -2.34 -9.50 38.03
CA GLY A 437 -3.68 -8.91 38.08
C GLY A 437 -4.49 -9.41 39.27
N VAL A 438 -4.53 -10.74 39.50
CA VAL A 438 -5.17 -11.36 40.68
C VAL A 438 -4.57 -10.82 41.96
N TRP A 439 -3.23 -10.80 42.05
CA TRP A 439 -2.53 -10.30 43.22
C TRP A 439 -2.87 -8.83 43.48
N ARG A 440 -2.91 -8.00 42.43
CA ARG A 440 -3.24 -6.57 42.55
C ARG A 440 -4.69 -6.36 42.94
N PHE A 441 -5.61 -7.13 42.37
CA PHE A 441 -7.03 -7.12 42.71
C PHE A 441 -7.25 -7.47 44.19
N ALA A 442 -6.64 -8.57 44.66
CA ALA A 442 -6.70 -9.00 46.05
C ALA A 442 -6.06 -7.99 47.01
N SER A 443 -4.95 -7.36 46.62
CA SER A 443 -4.33 -6.27 47.40
C SER A 443 -5.26 -5.05 47.53
N GLY A 444 -6.11 -4.81 46.53
CA GLY A 444 -7.12 -3.74 46.53
C GLY A 444 -8.22 -3.92 47.57
N PHE A 445 -8.50 -5.14 48.02
CA PHE A 445 -9.42 -5.38 49.13
C PHE A 445 -8.85 -4.93 50.47
N ARG A 446 -7.55 -5.09 50.71
CA ARG A 446 -6.88 -4.62 51.94
C ARG A 446 -6.73 -3.11 52.02
N SER A 447 -6.55 -2.43 50.89
CA SER A 447 -6.21 -1.00 50.87
C SER A 447 -7.41 -0.03 50.89
N GLY A 448 -8.65 -0.51 50.76
CA GLY A 448 -9.85 0.34 50.69
C GLY A 448 -10.02 1.18 49.42
N PHE A 449 -8.96 1.39 48.63
CA PHE A 449 -8.99 2.14 47.37
C PHE A 449 -9.57 1.31 46.20
N LEU A 450 -10.34 1.97 45.33
CA LEU A 450 -10.93 1.37 44.13
C LEU A 450 -9.90 1.15 42.99
N ALA A 451 -8.89 2.00 42.88
CA ALA A 451 -7.93 1.99 41.77
C ALA A 451 -7.16 0.64 41.60
N PRO A 452 -6.65 -0.01 42.68
CA PRO A 452 -5.99 -1.32 42.54
C PRO A 452 -6.94 -2.43 42.08
N ARG A 453 -8.25 -2.29 42.36
CA ARG A 453 -9.27 -3.27 41.96
C ARG A 453 -9.57 -3.16 40.47
N VAL A 454 -9.79 -1.94 39.98
CA VAL A 454 -10.03 -1.71 38.54
C VAL A 454 -8.82 -2.14 37.72
N LEU A 455 -7.61 -1.77 38.16
CA LEU A 455 -6.38 -2.16 37.48
C LEU A 455 -6.15 -3.68 37.52
N GLY A 456 -6.37 -4.32 38.67
CA GLY A 456 -6.23 -5.77 38.81
C GLY A 456 -7.23 -6.55 37.95
N ALA A 457 -8.49 -6.10 37.87
CA ALA A 457 -9.51 -6.69 37.01
C ALA A 457 -9.15 -6.56 35.52
N ALA A 458 -8.67 -5.38 35.10
CA ALA A 458 -8.22 -5.17 33.72
C ALA A 458 -7.05 -6.11 33.35
N LEU A 459 -6.04 -6.23 34.23
CA LEU A 459 -4.90 -7.12 34.02
C LEU A 459 -5.30 -8.60 34.00
N MET A 460 -6.29 -9.02 34.78
CA MET A 460 -6.84 -10.38 34.72
C MET A 460 -7.54 -10.67 33.40
N VAL A 461 -8.38 -9.76 32.92
CA VAL A 461 -9.10 -9.90 31.65
C VAL A 461 -8.10 -9.97 30.49
N VAL A 462 -7.11 -9.08 30.47
CA VAL A 462 -6.08 -9.07 29.43
C VAL A 462 -5.21 -10.33 29.53
N GLY A 463 -4.68 -10.65 30.72
CA GLY A 463 -3.76 -11.77 30.90
C GLY A 463 -4.39 -13.13 30.62
N PHE A 464 -5.47 -13.47 31.33
CA PHE A 464 -6.11 -14.78 31.16
C PHE A 464 -6.99 -14.86 29.92
N GLY A 465 -7.72 -13.79 29.59
CA GLY A 465 -8.63 -13.78 28.44
C GLY A 465 -7.87 -13.86 27.11
N VAL A 466 -6.91 -12.96 26.90
CA VAL A 466 -6.11 -12.95 25.66
C VAL A 466 -5.19 -14.17 25.60
N GLY A 467 -4.58 -14.56 26.73
CA GLY A 467 -3.73 -15.75 26.81
C GLY A 467 -4.48 -17.05 26.47
N ALA A 468 -5.70 -17.23 26.99
CA ALA A 468 -6.53 -18.39 26.68
C ALA A 468 -7.01 -18.38 25.22
N ALA A 469 -7.33 -17.21 24.67
CA ALA A 469 -7.71 -17.08 23.26
C ALA A 469 -6.56 -17.48 22.33
N ILE A 470 -5.34 -16.99 22.60
CA ILE A 470 -4.13 -17.35 21.85
C ILE A 470 -3.87 -18.86 21.92
N TRP A 471 -3.92 -19.45 23.12
CA TRP A 471 -3.74 -20.89 23.30
C TRP A 471 -4.79 -21.70 22.54
N TYR A 472 -6.06 -21.28 22.60
CA TYR A 472 -7.16 -21.92 21.88
C TYR A 472 -6.98 -21.86 20.36
N VAL A 473 -6.57 -20.71 19.82
CA VAL A 473 -6.31 -20.54 18.38
C VAL A 473 -5.19 -21.47 17.91
N LYS A 474 -4.10 -21.55 18.67
CA LYS A 474 -2.96 -22.42 18.33
C LYS A 474 -3.28 -23.90 18.49
N ALA A 475 -3.95 -24.30 19.57
CA ALA A 475 -4.31 -25.69 19.84
C ALA A 475 -5.26 -26.28 18.79
N ASN A 476 -6.13 -25.45 18.19
CA ASN A 476 -7.08 -25.87 17.17
C ASN A 476 -6.60 -25.62 15.72
N GLY A 477 -5.35 -25.17 15.52
CA GLY A 477 -4.81 -24.90 14.18
C GLY A 477 -5.56 -23.78 13.43
N LEU A 478 -6.25 -22.89 14.15
CA LEU A 478 -6.98 -21.74 13.60
C LEU A 478 -6.08 -20.54 13.34
N SER A 479 -4.77 -20.69 13.50
CA SER A 479 -3.77 -19.63 13.31
C SER A 479 -3.64 -19.30 11.81
N ARG A 480 -4.54 -18.41 11.36
CA ARG A 480 -4.47 -17.77 10.04
C ARG A 480 -3.89 -16.38 10.24
N VAL A 481 -2.88 -16.07 9.44
CA VAL A 481 -2.34 -14.73 9.31
C VAL A 481 -3.49 -13.82 8.87
N ILE A 482 -3.64 -12.65 9.51
CA ILE A 482 -4.74 -11.71 9.19
C ILE A 482 -4.58 -11.18 7.76
N TRP A 483 -3.33 -10.90 7.37
CA TRP A 483 -2.96 -10.56 6.02
C TRP A 483 -2.29 -11.77 5.38
N ASP A 484 -2.99 -12.47 4.48
CA ASP A 484 -2.39 -13.54 3.68
C ASP A 484 -1.72 -12.95 2.43
N PRO A 485 -0.37 -12.97 2.35
CA PRO A 485 0.42 -12.71 1.14
C PRO A 485 -0.16 -13.22 -0.19
N ALA A 486 -0.81 -14.38 -0.16
CA ALA A 486 -1.30 -15.04 -1.37
C ALA A 486 -2.66 -14.50 -1.84
N VAL A 487 -3.40 -13.80 -0.97
CA VAL A 487 -4.77 -13.31 -1.22
C VAL A 487 -4.80 -11.79 -1.42
N TYR A 488 -3.87 -11.04 -0.82
CA TYR A 488 -3.78 -9.59 -0.94
C TYR A 488 -2.91 -9.13 -2.12
N TYR A 489 -3.14 -7.90 -2.60
CA TYR A 489 -2.48 -7.32 -3.77
C TYR A 489 -0.97 -7.03 -3.59
N PHE A 490 -0.44 -7.09 -2.37
CA PHE A 490 0.88 -6.56 -2.02
C PHE A 490 1.84 -7.59 -1.42
N ALA A 491 3.13 -7.35 -1.65
CA ALA A 491 4.20 -8.05 -0.97
C ALA A 491 4.14 -7.78 0.55
N GLU A 492 4.39 -6.56 1.02
CA GLU A 492 4.45 -6.27 2.46
C GLU A 492 3.29 -5.41 2.95
N PRO A 493 2.81 -5.59 4.20
CA PRO A 493 1.84 -4.68 4.78
C PRO A 493 2.42 -3.27 4.88
N PRO A 494 1.64 -2.23 4.55
CA PRO A 494 2.13 -0.86 4.57
C PRO A 494 2.56 -0.46 6.00
N ASN A 495 3.86 -0.19 6.16
CA ASN A 495 4.49 0.21 7.42
C ASN A 495 4.83 1.71 7.46
N ARG A 496 4.36 2.49 6.48
CA ARG A 496 4.63 3.92 6.38
C ARG A 496 3.53 4.71 7.09
N MET A 497 3.95 5.50 8.06
CA MET A 497 3.07 6.43 8.76
C MET A 497 2.89 7.71 7.94
N ASP A 498 1.64 8.11 7.75
CA ASP A 498 1.29 9.40 7.15
C ASP A 498 1.45 10.50 8.21
N TRP A 499 2.62 11.15 8.20
CA TRP A 499 2.95 12.21 9.15
C TRP A 499 2.02 13.43 9.05
N TRP A 500 1.48 13.72 7.88
CA TRP A 500 0.56 14.84 7.70
C TRP A 500 -0.77 14.55 8.41
N THR A 501 -1.30 13.35 8.22
CA THR A 501 -2.52 12.94 8.91
C THR A 501 -2.29 12.77 10.42
N ALA A 502 -1.12 12.27 10.83
CA ALA A 502 -0.76 12.20 12.24
C ALA A 502 -0.70 13.59 12.90
N LEU A 503 -0.12 14.57 12.20
CA LEU A 503 -0.02 15.95 12.67
C LEU A 503 -1.41 16.59 12.81
N THR A 504 -2.26 16.47 11.78
CA THR A 504 -3.63 17.01 11.83
C THR A 504 -4.48 16.35 12.92
N THR A 505 -4.32 15.04 13.13
CA THR A 505 -4.95 14.29 14.24
C THR A 505 -4.47 14.80 15.60
N ALA A 506 -3.17 15.01 15.77
CA ALA A 506 -2.59 15.53 17.00
C ALA A 506 -3.09 16.95 17.31
N ILE A 507 -3.12 17.84 16.31
CA ILE A 507 -3.66 19.20 16.43
C ILE A 507 -5.15 19.15 16.79
N GLY A 508 -5.93 18.31 16.08
CA GLY A 508 -7.35 18.11 16.35
C GLY A 508 -7.60 17.65 17.79
N ALA A 509 -6.84 16.68 18.28
CA ALA A 509 -6.95 16.19 19.66
C ALA A 509 -6.68 17.29 20.70
N VAL A 510 -5.67 18.14 20.47
CA VAL A 510 -5.38 19.28 21.34
C VAL A 510 -6.55 20.28 21.32
N ILE A 511 -7.07 20.62 20.14
CA ILE A 511 -8.21 21.54 20.00
C ILE A 511 -9.43 20.98 20.73
N PHE A 512 -9.81 19.72 20.50
CA PHE A 512 -10.94 19.10 21.17
C PHE A 512 -10.73 18.99 22.69
N SER A 513 -9.49 18.81 23.15
CA SER A 513 -9.19 18.80 24.58
C SER A 513 -9.39 20.16 25.22
N VAL A 514 -8.94 21.22 24.55
CA VAL A 514 -9.17 22.59 25.00
C VAL A 514 -10.66 22.93 24.98
N VAL A 515 -11.35 22.67 23.88
CA VAL A 515 -12.81 22.94 23.74
C VAL A 515 -13.62 22.15 24.77
N GLY A 516 -13.29 20.87 24.97
CA GLY A 516 -13.93 20.02 25.98
C GLY A 516 -13.70 20.51 27.41
N ALA A 517 -12.56 21.15 27.68
CA ALA A 517 -12.27 21.76 28.97
C ALA A 517 -12.99 23.09 29.21
N VAL A 518 -13.35 23.85 28.16
CA VAL A 518 -13.96 25.18 28.28
C VAL A 518 -15.29 25.13 29.04
N PHE A 519 -16.17 24.17 28.73
CA PHE A 519 -17.49 24.11 29.37
C PHE A 519 -17.40 23.78 30.88
N PRO A 520 -16.67 22.75 31.31
CA PRO A 520 -16.41 22.52 32.74
C PRO A 520 -15.63 23.65 33.41
N ALA A 521 -14.69 24.30 32.72
CA ALA A 521 -13.93 25.44 33.24
C ALA A 521 -14.82 26.65 33.55
N ALA A 522 -15.77 26.96 32.66
CA ALA A 522 -16.76 28.01 32.90
C ALA A 522 -17.62 27.68 34.12
N ARG A 523 -18.10 26.43 34.22
CA ARG A 523 -18.84 25.97 35.41
C ARG A 523 -18.03 26.05 36.69
N ALA A 524 -16.75 25.66 36.66
CA ALA A 524 -15.84 25.76 37.80
C ALA A 524 -15.68 27.21 38.29
N ALA A 525 -15.61 28.16 37.36
CA ALA A 525 -15.47 29.58 37.68
C ALA A 525 -16.71 30.17 38.39
N ASP A 526 -17.90 29.61 38.13
CA ASP A 526 -19.16 30.08 38.71
C ASP A 526 -19.52 29.43 40.06
N VAL A 527 -18.73 28.45 40.53
CA VAL A 527 -18.95 27.79 41.83
C VAL A 527 -18.92 28.81 42.97
N ASP A 528 -19.96 28.83 43.82
CA ASP A 528 -20.00 29.68 45.01
C ASP A 528 -19.01 29.16 46.08
N PRO A 529 -18.05 29.98 46.55
CA PRO A 529 -17.10 29.57 47.58
C PRO A 529 -17.77 29.08 48.88
N VAL A 530 -18.94 29.60 49.23
CA VAL A 530 -19.65 29.19 50.46
C VAL A 530 -20.25 27.79 50.29
N GLU A 531 -20.89 27.50 49.15
CA GLU A 531 -21.46 26.18 48.86
C GLU A 531 -20.36 25.12 48.67
N ALA A 532 -19.27 25.47 47.99
CA ALA A 532 -18.15 24.55 47.76
C ALA A 532 -17.43 24.10 49.03
N LEU A 533 -17.43 24.93 50.08
CA LEU A 533 -16.83 24.60 51.38
C LEU A 533 -17.79 23.85 52.32
N ARG A 534 -19.08 23.75 51.96
CA ARG A 534 -20.13 23.14 52.78
C ARG A 534 -20.37 21.66 52.46
N HIS A 535 -19.94 21.18 51.29
CA HIS A 535 -20.04 19.77 50.90
C HIS A 535 -18.86 18.97 51.47
N ASP A 536 -19.19 18.00 52.35
CA ASP A 536 -18.28 16.99 52.92
C ASP A 536 -17.93 15.87 51.92
#